data_AF-A0A7Y2U440-F1
#
_entry.id   AF-A0A7Y2U440-F1
#
_cell.length_a   1.000
_cell.length_b   1.000
_cell.length_c   1.000
_cell.angle_alpha   90.00
_cell.angle_beta   90.00
_cell.angle_gamma   90.00
#
_symmetry.space_group_name_H-M   'P 1'
#
loop_
_entity.id
_entity.type
_entity.pdbx_description
1 polymer ?
#
loop_
_entity_poly.entity_id
_entity_poly.type
_entity_poly.pdbx_seq_one_letter_code
_entity_poly.pdbx_strand_id
1 'polypeptide(L)'
;MSRWTIEKNGTGIEKSGTGIEKSGTGIEKSGTGIEKSGTGIEKSGTGIRRALLACTLATVTCAASLQAAPVDPAGSLQVVVQDNAIAVSWIIGESVFSGVTARSGSFANLMLTEVSLNVPTHNIDVTGGGTGAETQVTGGGTGAKTQVTGGGTGAKTQVTGGGTGAKTQVTGGGTGAK
;
A
#
# COMPACT_ATOMS: atom_id res chain seq x y z
N MET A 1 70.31 68.86 11.32
CA MET A 1 69.44 68.11 10.38
C MET A 1 68.28 67.36 11.06
N SER A 2 68.25 67.17 12.39
CA SER A 2 67.24 66.34 13.07
C SER A 2 65.81 66.93 13.08
N ARG A 3 65.66 68.25 13.19
CA ARG A 3 64.34 68.90 13.30
C ARG A 3 63.43 68.65 12.09
N TRP A 4 63.96 68.81 10.88
CA TRP A 4 63.21 68.59 9.63
C TRP A 4 62.74 67.13 9.49
N THR A 5 63.59 66.18 9.89
CA THR A 5 63.25 64.75 9.91
C THR A 5 62.14 64.46 10.93
N ILE A 6 62.16 65.10 12.09
CA ILE A 6 61.11 64.96 13.12
C ILE A 6 59.76 65.52 12.61
N GLU A 7 59.75 66.70 11.99
CA GLU A 7 58.53 67.29 11.42
C GLU A 7 57.94 66.44 10.28
N LYS A 8 58.80 65.91 9.39
CA LYS A 8 58.40 64.94 8.35
C LYS A 8 57.82 63.66 8.94
N ASN A 9 58.40 63.13 10.01
CA ASN A 9 57.89 61.95 10.69
C ASN A 9 56.57 62.22 11.42
N GLY A 10 56.41 63.40 12.04
CA GLY A 10 55.17 63.81 12.70
C GLY A 10 53.98 63.87 11.73
N THR A 11 54.17 64.53 10.58
CA THR A 11 53.14 64.56 9.51
C THR A 11 52.85 63.18 8.91
N GLY A 12 53.84 62.28 8.90
CA GLY A 12 53.65 60.89 8.51
C GLY A 12 52.77 60.11 9.50
N ILE A 13 53.04 60.26 10.81
CA ILE A 13 52.27 59.62 11.88
C ILE A 13 50.82 60.10 11.88
N GLU A 14 50.58 61.40 11.72
CA GLU A 14 49.22 61.96 11.63
C GLU A 14 48.43 61.39 10.44
N LYS A 15 49.08 61.26 9.27
CA LYS A 15 48.48 60.61 8.10
C LYS A 15 48.20 59.12 8.32
N SER A 16 49.07 58.42 9.02
CA SER A 16 48.82 57.02 9.41
C SER A 16 47.66 56.92 10.40
N GLY A 17 47.56 57.82 11.38
CA GLY A 17 46.46 57.86 12.35
C GLY A 17 45.10 58.03 11.68
N THR A 18 44.97 59.04 10.80
CA THR A 18 43.75 59.25 10.01
C THR A 18 43.43 58.08 9.07
N GLY A 19 44.44 57.41 8.52
CA GLY A 19 44.27 56.19 7.72
C GLY A 19 43.74 55.00 8.53
N ILE A 20 44.22 54.84 9.77
CA ILE A 20 43.76 53.80 10.70
C ILE A 20 42.32 54.06 11.13
N GLU A 21 41.95 55.29 11.49
CA GLU A 21 40.58 55.66 11.84
C GLU A 21 39.60 55.38 10.68
N LYS A 22 39.98 55.75 9.46
CA LYS A 22 39.18 55.47 8.25
C LYS A 22 39.04 53.97 8.00
N SER A 23 40.08 53.18 8.28
CA SER A 23 40.01 51.72 8.19
C SER A 23 39.10 51.12 9.27
N GLY A 24 39.15 51.64 10.50
CA GLY A 24 38.28 51.23 11.61
C GLY A 24 36.79 51.44 11.27
N THR A 25 36.42 52.62 10.79
CA THR A 25 35.03 52.89 10.34
C THR A 25 34.59 51.98 9.17
N GLY A 26 35.52 51.63 8.27
CA GLY A 26 35.26 50.68 7.19
C GLY A 26 35.01 49.25 7.67
N ILE A 27 35.75 48.81 8.69
CA ILE A 27 35.57 47.50 9.33
C ILE A 27 34.23 47.43 10.06
N GLU A 28 33.87 48.47 10.84
CA GLU A 28 32.58 48.54 11.54
C GLU A 28 31.39 48.48 10.55
N LYS A 29 31.48 49.22 9.45
CA LYS A 29 30.46 49.19 8.39
C LYS A 29 30.37 47.82 7.70
N SER A 30 31.49 47.12 7.56
CA SER A 30 31.50 45.76 7.02
C SER A 30 30.87 44.76 8.01
N GLY A 31 31.17 44.90 9.31
CA GLY A 31 30.58 44.08 10.38
C GLY A 31 29.06 44.19 10.42
N THR A 32 28.52 45.41 10.40
CA THR A 32 27.05 45.62 10.34
C THR A 32 26.42 45.06 9.06
N GLY A 33 27.13 45.09 7.93
CA GLY A 33 26.68 44.45 6.68
C GLY A 33 26.63 42.92 6.76
N ILE A 34 27.60 42.30 7.43
CA ILE A 34 27.66 40.85 7.65
C ILE A 34 26.52 40.41 8.59
N GLU A 35 26.29 41.12 9.69
CA GLU A 35 25.18 40.84 10.61
C GLU A 35 23.82 40.90 9.90
N LYS A 36 23.59 41.95 9.10
CA LYS A 36 22.35 42.08 8.32
C LYS A 36 22.17 40.94 7.32
N SER A 37 23.25 40.50 6.69
CA SER A 37 23.23 39.35 5.78
C SER A 37 22.91 38.04 6.52
N GLY A 38 23.49 37.84 7.73
CA GLY A 38 23.18 36.70 8.61
C GLY A 38 21.70 36.62 8.96
N THR A 39 21.10 37.74 9.42
CA THR A 39 19.66 37.78 9.72
C THR A 39 18.77 37.51 8.49
N GLY A 40 19.22 37.90 7.29
CA GLY A 40 18.55 37.60 6.03
C GLY A 40 18.59 36.10 5.69
N ILE A 41 19.74 35.45 5.88
CA ILE A 41 19.92 34.01 5.67
C ILE A 41 19.04 33.20 6.65
N GLU A 42 18.97 33.60 7.91
CA GLU A 42 18.12 32.94 8.92
C GLU A 42 16.62 33.02 8.58
N LYS A 43 16.15 34.18 8.12
CA LYS A 43 14.78 34.37 7.64
C LYS A 43 14.49 33.52 6.42
N SER A 44 15.40 33.49 5.44
CA SER A 44 15.29 32.63 4.25
C SER A 44 15.24 31.15 4.61
N GLY A 45 16.12 30.70 5.52
CA GLY A 45 16.10 29.32 6.02
C GLY A 45 14.80 28.95 6.73
N THR A 46 14.21 29.90 7.48
CA THR A 46 12.89 29.72 8.11
C THR A 46 11.77 29.66 7.07
N GLY A 47 11.82 30.49 6.03
CA GLY A 47 10.90 30.46 4.90
C GLY A 47 10.94 29.12 4.14
N ILE A 48 12.15 28.62 3.85
CA ILE A 48 12.36 27.33 3.17
C ILE A 48 11.82 26.17 4.03
N ARG A 49 12.09 26.16 5.34
CA ARG A 49 11.54 25.13 6.25
C ARG A 49 10.01 25.13 6.27
N ARG A 50 9.39 26.32 6.33
CA ARG A 50 7.92 26.46 6.28
C ARG A 50 7.36 26.03 4.93
N ALA A 51 8.01 26.38 3.82
CA ALA A 51 7.60 25.98 2.48
C ALA A 51 7.72 24.46 2.28
N LEU A 52 8.78 23.83 2.78
CA LEU A 52 8.96 22.38 2.75
C LEU A 52 7.88 21.68 3.60
N LEU A 53 7.59 22.19 4.81
CA LEU A 53 6.54 21.65 5.67
C LEU A 53 5.15 21.82 5.04
N ALA A 54 4.87 22.97 4.41
CA ALA A 54 3.62 23.20 3.69
C ALA A 54 3.50 22.30 2.46
N CYS A 55 4.60 22.05 1.74
CA CYS A 55 4.63 21.13 0.61
C CYS A 55 4.37 19.68 1.06
N THR A 56 5.01 19.23 2.14
CA THR A 56 4.79 17.88 2.67
C THR A 56 3.36 17.71 3.22
N LEU A 57 2.83 18.70 3.95
CA LEU A 57 1.42 18.68 4.36
C LEU A 57 0.48 18.70 3.16
N ALA A 58 0.75 19.52 2.13
CA ALA A 58 -0.06 19.56 0.90
C ALA A 58 -0.04 18.20 0.17
N THR A 59 1.09 17.48 0.14
CA THR A 59 1.13 16.11 -0.39
C THR A 59 0.40 15.08 0.48
N VAL A 60 0.18 15.38 1.77
CA VAL A 60 -0.58 14.51 2.69
C VAL A 60 -2.08 14.85 2.68
N THR A 61 -2.47 16.10 2.43
CA THR A 61 -3.87 16.54 2.33
C THR A 61 -4.44 16.42 0.92
N CYS A 62 -3.60 16.44 -0.11
CA CYS A 62 -3.97 15.86 -1.41
C CYS A 62 -3.91 14.35 -1.24
N ALA A 63 -5.05 13.77 -0.85
CA ALA A 63 -5.30 12.35 -0.89
C ALA A 63 -4.66 11.75 -2.15
N ALA A 64 -3.77 10.79 -1.93
CA ALA A 64 -3.16 9.98 -2.95
C ALA A 64 -4.24 9.25 -3.76
N SER A 65 -4.76 9.86 -4.81
CA SER A 65 -4.87 9.11 -6.05
C SER A 65 -3.47 9.11 -6.65
N LEU A 66 -2.60 8.23 -6.12
CA LEU A 66 -1.46 7.76 -6.89
C LEU A 66 -2.09 7.03 -8.08
N GLN A 67 -2.26 7.74 -9.19
CA GLN A 67 -2.55 7.12 -10.47
C GLN A 67 -1.28 6.36 -10.84
N ALA A 68 -1.14 5.15 -10.29
CA ALA A 68 -0.21 4.18 -10.84
C ALA A 68 -0.50 4.14 -12.33
N ALA A 69 0.56 4.22 -13.15
CA ALA A 69 0.45 3.88 -14.56
C ALA A 69 -0.41 2.62 -14.68
N PRO A 70 -1.32 2.51 -15.67
CA PRO A 70 -2.20 1.35 -15.80
C PRO A 70 -1.33 0.09 -15.70
N VAL A 71 -1.36 -0.54 -14.53
CA VAL A 71 -0.63 -1.76 -14.27
C VAL A 71 -1.49 -2.81 -14.93
N ASP A 72 -1.13 -3.14 -16.16
CA ASP A 72 -1.61 -4.35 -16.78
C ASP A 72 -1.00 -5.50 -15.96
N PRO A 73 -1.81 -6.30 -15.25
CA PRO A 73 -3.21 -6.61 -15.56
C PRO A 73 -4.24 -5.62 -15.01
N ALA A 74 -5.15 -5.18 -15.89
CA ALA A 74 -6.30 -4.33 -15.59
C ALA A 74 -7.09 -4.77 -14.33
N GLY A 75 -7.08 -3.95 -13.29
CA GLY A 75 -7.76 -4.26 -12.03
C GLY A 75 -7.85 -3.08 -11.06
N SER A 76 -8.62 -3.24 -9.97
CA SER A 76 -8.74 -2.27 -8.89
C SER A 76 -7.87 -2.66 -7.71
N LEU A 77 -6.92 -1.80 -7.30
CA LEU A 77 -6.05 -2.02 -6.15
C LEU A 77 -6.50 -1.11 -4.99
N GLN A 78 -6.84 -1.72 -3.86
CA GLN A 78 -7.13 -1.04 -2.61
C GLN A 78 -6.04 -1.35 -1.59
N VAL A 79 -5.50 -0.30 -0.96
CA VAL A 79 -4.48 -0.40 0.10
C VAL A 79 -5.00 0.34 1.33
N VAL A 80 -5.04 -0.34 2.47
CA VAL A 80 -5.44 0.23 3.76
C VAL A 80 -4.26 0.11 4.71
N VAL A 81 -3.87 1.22 5.34
CA VAL A 81 -2.80 1.26 6.33
C VAL A 81 -3.40 1.70 7.66
N GLN A 82 -3.26 0.87 8.69
CA GLN A 82 -3.77 1.14 10.03
C GLN A 82 -2.72 0.75 11.07
N ASP A 83 -2.31 1.73 11.89
CA ASP A 83 -1.26 1.59 12.91
C ASP A 83 0.03 0.95 12.36
N ASN A 84 0.21 -0.35 12.63
CA ASN A 84 1.35 -1.14 12.17
C ASN A 84 0.95 -2.26 11.21
N ALA A 85 -0.22 -2.20 10.60
CA ALA A 85 -0.72 -3.17 9.64
C ALA A 85 -1.00 -2.52 8.29
N ILE A 86 -0.68 -3.25 7.23
CA ILE A 86 -0.99 -2.91 5.84
C ILE A 86 -1.82 -4.05 5.28
N ALA A 87 -3.04 -3.72 4.85
CA ALA A 87 -3.93 -4.62 4.14
C ALA A 87 -4.02 -4.20 2.68
N VAL A 88 -3.95 -5.17 1.78
CA VAL A 88 -4.06 -4.95 0.33
C VAL A 88 -5.12 -5.88 -0.23
N SER A 89 -5.94 -5.36 -1.13
CA SER A 89 -6.88 -6.11 -1.95
C SER A 89 -6.72 -5.68 -3.40
N TRP A 90 -6.44 -6.62 -4.29
CA TRP A 90 -6.28 -6.38 -5.72
C TRP A 90 -7.29 -7.22 -6.50
N ILE A 91 -8.18 -6.55 -7.22
CA ILE A 91 -9.29 -7.17 -7.94
C ILE A 91 -8.95 -7.12 -9.43
N ILE A 92 -8.81 -8.28 -10.06
CA ILE A 92 -8.50 -8.41 -11.49
C ILE A 92 -9.54 -9.37 -12.08
N GLY A 93 -10.46 -8.87 -12.92
CA GLY A 93 -11.58 -9.66 -13.42
C GLY A 93 -12.47 -10.19 -12.28
N GLU A 94 -12.59 -11.52 -12.16
CA GLU A 94 -13.36 -12.23 -11.11
C GLU A 94 -12.50 -12.69 -9.92
N SER A 95 -11.18 -12.48 -9.98
CA SER A 95 -10.24 -12.87 -8.93
C SER A 95 -9.94 -11.71 -7.99
N VAL A 96 -9.93 -12.00 -6.68
CA VAL A 96 -9.55 -11.03 -5.65
C VAL A 96 -8.31 -11.52 -4.93
N PHE A 97 -7.18 -10.83 -5.07
CA PHE A 97 -5.95 -11.15 -4.35
C PHE A 97 -5.88 -10.31 -3.07
N SER A 98 -5.88 -10.93 -1.89
CA SER A 98 -5.86 -10.21 -0.61
C SER A 98 -4.75 -10.68 0.32
N GLY A 99 -4.22 -9.77 1.13
CA GLY A 99 -3.26 -10.09 2.17
C GLY A 99 -3.12 -8.97 3.20
N VAL A 100 -2.62 -9.33 4.39
CA VAL A 100 -2.28 -8.40 5.47
C VAL A 100 -0.86 -8.68 5.96
N THR A 101 -0.09 -7.62 6.19
CA THR A 101 1.27 -7.72 6.74
C THR A 101 1.51 -6.64 7.78
N ALA A 102 2.45 -6.89 8.69
CA ALA A 102 2.91 -5.88 9.62
C ALA A 102 3.89 -4.93 8.92
N ARG A 103 3.80 -3.63 9.21
CA ARG A 103 4.73 -2.63 8.73
C ARG A 103 6.05 -2.75 9.50
N SER A 104 7.17 -2.85 8.79
CA SER A 104 8.50 -2.88 9.38
C SER A 104 9.31 -1.67 8.90
N GLY A 105 9.28 -0.60 9.68
CA GLY A 105 9.90 0.67 9.29
C GLY A 105 9.15 1.31 8.11
N SER A 106 9.89 1.66 7.05
CA SER A 106 9.31 2.37 5.88
C SER A 106 8.75 1.44 4.79
N PHE A 107 8.86 0.12 4.92
CA PHE A 107 8.38 -0.84 3.92
C PHE A 107 7.70 -2.05 4.58
N ALA A 108 6.97 -2.83 3.78
CA ALA A 108 6.42 -4.10 4.20
C ALA A 108 6.38 -5.08 3.03
N ASN A 109 6.73 -6.34 3.30
CA ASN A 109 6.58 -7.42 2.34
C ASN A 109 5.24 -8.10 2.62
N LEU A 110 4.43 -8.25 1.57
CA LEU A 110 3.09 -8.80 1.67
C LEU A 110 2.91 -9.94 0.68
N MET A 111 2.54 -11.12 1.17
CA MET A 111 2.02 -12.18 0.33
C MET A 111 0.53 -11.94 0.08
N LEU A 112 0.11 -12.05 -1.18
CA LEU A 112 -1.30 -11.99 -1.56
C LEU A 112 -1.80 -13.41 -1.83
N THR A 113 -2.96 -13.73 -1.28
CA THR A 113 -3.68 -14.97 -1.54
C THR A 113 -4.85 -14.68 -2.46
N GLU A 114 -4.99 -15.48 -3.52
CA GLU A 114 -6.17 -15.41 -4.38
C GLU A 114 -7.39 -15.94 -3.63
N VAL A 115 -8.41 -15.08 -3.54
CA VAL A 115 -9.77 -15.37 -3.14
C VAL A 115 -10.56 -15.43 -4.44
N SER A 116 -10.73 -16.63 -4.98
CA SER A 116 -11.59 -16.84 -6.14
C SER A 116 -13.04 -16.62 -5.73
N LEU A 117 -13.71 -15.65 -6.35
CA LEU A 117 -15.14 -15.41 -6.19
C LEU A 117 -15.98 -16.25 -7.16
N ASN A 118 -15.43 -17.33 -7.73
CA ASN A 118 -16.22 -18.31 -8.46
C ASN A 118 -17.45 -18.62 -7.60
N VAL A 119 -18.64 -18.20 -8.04
CA VAL A 119 -19.89 -18.76 -7.52
C VAL A 119 -19.74 -20.22 -7.87
N PRO A 120 -19.48 -21.10 -6.90
CA PRO A 120 -19.30 -22.46 -7.28
C PRO A 120 -20.73 -22.84 -7.66
N THR A 121 -20.93 -23.26 -8.90
CA THR A 121 -21.80 -24.40 -9.09
C THR A 121 -21.10 -25.50 -8.30
N HIS A 122 -21.32 -25.49 -6.98
CA HIS A 122 -20.79 -26.49 -6.10
C HIS A 122 -21.53 -27.74 -6.56
N ASN A 123 -20.87 -28.55 -7.37
CA ASN A 123 -21.08 -29.99 -7.30
C ASN A 123 -20.76 -30.40 -5.86
N ILE A 124 -21.77 -30.30 -4.99
CA ILE A 124 -21.69 -30.78 -3.61
C ILE A 124 -21.71 -32.29 -3.71
N ASP A 125 -20.53 -32.91 -3.64
CA ASP A 125 -20.43 -34.34 -3.41
C ASP A 125 -20.91 -34.62 -1.98
N VAL A 126 -22.14 -35.15 -1.86
CA VAL A 126 -22.70 -35.50 -0.55
C VAL A 126 -22.10 -36.84 -0.11
N THR A 127 -21.21 -36.81 0.89
CA THR A 127 -20.73 -37.99 1.61
C THR A 127 -21.46 -38.08 2.96
N GLY A 128 -22.35 -39.07 3.12
CA GLY A 128 -23.15 -39.30 4.34
C GLY A 128 -24.67 -39.19 4.15
N GLY A 129 -25.39 -38.79 5.20
CA GLY A 129 -26.84 -38.60 5.18
C GLY A 129 -27.19 -37.12 4.95
N GLY A 130 -27.59 -36.77 3.71
CA GLY A 130 -27.96 -35.41 3.34
C GLY A 130 -28.72 -35.34 2.01
N THR A 131 -29.34 -34.20 1.72
CA THR A 131 -30.06 -33.95 0.46
C THR A 131 -29.25 -32.99 -0.42
N GLY A 132 -28.85 -33.43 -1.62
CA GLY A 132 -28.02 -32.66 -2.55
C GLY A 132 -28.67 -32.51 -3.93
N ALA A 133 -28.45 -31.37 -4.60
CA ALA A 133 -28.97 -31.09 -5.94
C ALA A 133 -28.04 -31.59 -7.08
N GLU A 134 -26.94 -32.26 -6.74
CA GLU A 134 -25.73 -32.38 -7.56
C GLU A 134 -25.28 -33.83 -7.81
N THR A 135 -24.26 -33.95 -8.67
CA THR A 135 -23.99 -35.06 -9.61
C THR A 135 -23.65 -36.43 -9.00
N GLN A 136 -23.20 -36.52 -7.74
CA GLN A 136 -22.86 -37.77 -7.05
C GLN A 136 -23.21 -37.76 -5.54
N VAL A 137 -23.82 -38.84 -5.04
CA VAL A 137 -24.12 -39.06 -3.62
C VAL A 137 -23.53 -40.39 -3.16
N THR A 138 -22.75 -40.39 -2.07
CA THR A 138 -22.21 -41.61 -1.45
C THR A 138 -22.70 -41.71 0.00
N GLY A 139 -23.55 -42.70 0.30
CA GLY A 139 -24.15 -42.89 1.63
C GLY A 139 -25.68 -43.04 1.64
N GLY A 140 -26.36 -42.48 2.64
CA GLY A 140 -27.81 -42.56 2.87
C GLY A 140 -28.56 -41.27 2.49
N GLY A 141 -28.13 -40.58 1.43
CA GLY A 141 -28.66 -39.28 1.02
C GLY A 141 -29.71 -39.30 -0.11
N THR A 142 -30.33 -38.15 -0.37
CA THR A 142 -31.28 -37.95 -1.50
C THR A 142 -30.69 -37.00 -2.54
N GLY A 143 -30.58 -37.42 -3.80
CA GLY A 143 -29.87 -36.69 -4.87
C GLY A 143 -30.74 -36.37 -6.09
N ALA A 144 -30.61 -35.17 -6.67
CA ALA A 144 -31.38 -34.78 -7.85
C ALA A 144 -30.79 -35.28 -9.19
N LYS A 145 -29.49 -35.60 -9.31
CA LYS A 145 -28.88 -36.12 -10.55
C LYS A 145 -27.62 -37.01 -10.38
N THR A 146 -27.48 -37.89 -11.37
CA THR A 146 -26.33 -38.67 -11.90
C THR A 146 -25.86 -39.97 -11.28
N GLN A 147 -25.51 -40.05 -10.00
CA GLN A 147 -25.00 -41.32 -9.43
C GLN A 147 -25.20 -41.41 -7.92
N VAL A 148 -25.79 -42.51 -7.44
CA VAL A 148 -25.93 -42.80 -6.01
C VAL A 148 -25.24 -44.13 -5.67
N THR A 149 -24.34 -44.12 -4.69
CA THR A 149 -23.71 -45.32 -4.14
C THR A 149 -24.11 -45.47 -2.67
N GLY A 150 -24.94 -46.48 -2.34
CA GLY A 150 -25.47 -46.69 -0.98
C GLY A 150 -27.00 -46.91 -0.91
N GLY A 151 -27.63 -46.49 0.18
CA GLY A 151 -29.07 -46.66 0.48
C GLY A 151 -29.93 -45.43 0.17
N GLY A 152 -29.51 -44.58 -0.77
CA GLY A 152 -30.12 -43.28 -1.05
C GLY A 152 -31.26 -43.28 -2.09
N THR A 153 -31.96 -42.15 -2.23
CA THR A 153 -33.02 -41.94 -3.24
C THR A 153 -32.56 -40.94 -4.31
N GLY A 154 -32.65 -41.29 -5.60
CA GLY A 154 -32.07 -40.49 -6.70
C GLY A 154 -33.04 -40.21 -7.85
N ALA A 155 -33.01 -39.01 -8.44
CA ALA A 155 -33.92 -38.70 -9.55
C ALA A 155 -33.41 -39.12 -10.96
N LYS A 156 -32.10 -39.36 -11.23
CA LYS A 156 -31.55 -39.87 -12.53
C LYS A 156 -30.17 -40.59 -12.52
N THR A 157 -30.00 -41.49 -13.50
CA THR A 157 -28.84 -42.19 -14.18
C THR A 157 -28.15 -43.44 -13.61
N GLN A 158 -27.90 -43.63 -12.31
CA GLN A 158 -27.36 -44.92 -11.82
C GLN A 158 -27.44 -45.05 -10.30
N VAL A 159 -27.96 -46.18 -9.79
CA VAL A 159 -27.95 -46.53 -8.36
C VAL A 159 -27.19 -47.83 -8.15
N THR A 160 -26.15 -47.80 -7.31
CA THR A 160 -25.42 -49.01 -6.87
C THR A 160 -25.69 -49.22 -5.38
N GLY A 161 -26.48 -50.25 -5.03
CA GLY A 161 -26.93 -50.51 -3.65
C GLY A 161 -28.45 -50.74 -3.51
N GLY A 162 -29.00 -50.45 -2.32
CA GLY A 162 -30.42 -50.71 -1.95
C GLY A 162 -31.36 -49.51 -2.10
N GLY A 163 -31.04 -48.55 -2.98
CA GLY A 163 -31.76 -47.27 -3.12
C GLY A 163 -32.98 -47.28 -4.05
N THR A 164 -33.70 -46.15 -4.12
CA THR A 164 -34.88 -45.96 -5.00
C THR A 164 -34.62 -44.87 -6.05
N GLY A 165 -34.91 -45.15 -7.34
CA GLY A 165 -34.55 -44.26 -8.46
C GLY A 165 -35.72 -43.94 -9.42
N ALA A 166 -35.89 -42.67 -9.81
CA ALA A 166 -37.01 -42.23 -10.66
C ALA A 166 -36.80 -42.46 -12.18
N LYS A 167 -35.55 -42.54 -12.66
CA LYS A 167 -35.18 -43.01 -14.02
C LYS A 167 -33.81 -43.69 -13.98
N THR A 168 -33.74 -44.94 -14.47
CA THR A 168 -32.58 -45.80 -14.88
C THR A 168 -31.91 -46.79 -13.89
N GLN A 169 -31.24 -47.77 -14.53
CA GLN A 169 -30.46 -48.93 -14.11
C GLN A 169 -30.01 -48.97 -12.63
N VAL A 170 -30.55 -49.95 -11.90
CA VAL A 170 -30.17 -50.31 -10.54
C VAL A 170 -29.25 -51.52 -10.57
N THR A 171 -28.10 -51.43 -9.92
CA THR A 171 -27.21 -52.58 -9.68
C THR A 171 -27.19 -52.86 -8.17
N GLY A 172 -28.06 -53.77 -7.72
CA GLY A 172 -28.29 -54.09 -6.30
C GLY A 172 -29.77 -54.39 -6.01
N GLY A 173 -30.17 -54.52 -4.73
CA GLY A 173 -31.54 -54.85 -4.30
C GLY A 173 -32.54 -53.68 -4.31
N GLY A 174 -32.23 -52.57 -4.98
CA GLY A 174 -33.05 -51.35 -5.00
C GLY A 174 -34.23 -51.39 -5.98
N THR A 175 -35.12 -50.38 -5.89
CA THR A 175 -36.34 -50.25 -6.72
C THR A 175 -36.19 -49.10 -7.73
N GLY A 176 -36.36 -49.37 -9.03
CA GLY A 176 -36.27 -48.36 -10.08
C GLY A 176 -37.58 -48.16 -10.83
N ALA A 177 -37.92 -46.92 -11.18
CA ALA A 177 -38.96 -46.59 -12.16
C ALA A 177 -38.34 -46.41 -13.56
N LYS A 178 -39.06 -46.86 -14.60
CA LYS A 178 -38.68 -46.69 -16.01
C LYS A 178 -38.97 -45.27 -16.48
#